data_AF-A0A1D2WDW3-F1
#
_entry.id   AF-A0A1D2WDW3-F1
#
_cell.length_a   1.000
_cell.length_b   1.000
_cell.length_c   1.000
_cell.angle_alpha   90.00
_cell.angle_beta   90.00
_cell.angle_gamma   90.00
#
_symmetry.space_group_name_H-M   'P 1'
#
loop_
_entity.id
_entity.type
_entity.pdbx_description
1 polymer ?
#
loop_
_entity_poly.entity_id
_entity_poly.type
_entity_poly.pdbx_seq_one_letter_code
_entity_poly.pdbx_strand_id
1 'polypeptide(L)'
;MVNEDELTDMIVNMDLEKVQGPKDIWEKKIDLDDGRSLVVGYEEESKVCQGLTKDLTSGMDEEKCAITYSWYWEVRDSETWGIIYENHDTDLSFCSEDLQRAWSDESTFEDIGDVPGTELCTWSDQNGIDDIVEDIIDDIRDVVKIQ
;
A
#
# COMPACT_ATOMS: atom_id res chain seq x y z
N MET A 1 14.73 16.42 14.57
CA MET A 1 13.42 16.22 15.24
C MET A 1 12.42 16.46 14.15
N VAL A 2 11.60 15.47 13.83
CA VAL A 2 10.69 15.52 12.70
C VAL A 2 9.34 16.04 13.20
N ASN A 3 8.74 16.97 12.47
CA ASN A 3 7.41 17.51 12.79
C ASN A 3 6.35 16.47 12.40
N GLU A 4 5.41 16.18 13.30
CA GLU A 4 4.35 15.18 13.07
C GLU A 4 3.46 15.55 11.89
N ASP A 5 2.93 16.78 11.84
CA ASP A 5 2.04 17.23 10.77
C ASP A 5 2.72 17.16 9.39
N GLU A 6 3.99 17.54 9.32
CA GLU A 6 4.78 17.48 8.10
C GLU A 6 5.02 16.03 7.66
N LEU A 7 5.32 15.14 8.61
CA LEU A 7 5.52 13.72 8.31
C LEU A 7 4.22 13.06 7.84
N THR A 8 3.09 13.36 8.48
CA THR A 8 1.76 12.92 8.05
C THR A 8 1.50 13.31 6.60
N ASP A 9 1.72 14.59 6.27
CA ASP A 9 1.51 15.10 4.92
C ASP A 9 2.39 14.38 3.89
N MET A 10 3.67 14.13 4.22
CA MET A 10 4.56 13.35 3.37
C MET A 10 4.12 11.90 3.20
N ILE A 11 3.65 11.24 4.27
CA ILE A 11 3.17 9.86 4.21
C ILE A 11 1.91 9.75 3.36
N VAL A 12 0.98 10.70 3.45
CA VAL A 12 -0.28 10.67 2.70
C VAL A 12 -0.07 11.09 1.23
N ASN A 13 0.56 12.24 1.01
CA ASN A 13 0.53 12.92 -0.29
C ASN A 13 1.70 12.58 -1.23
N MET A 14 2.74 11.90 -0.74
CA MET A 14 3.85 11.52 -1.60
C MET A 14 3.50 10.26 -2.42
N ASP A 15 3.77 10.30 -3.72
CA ASP A 15 3.52 9.17 -4.61
C ASP A 15 4.39 7.95 -4.25
N LEU A 16 3.78 6.76 -4.33
CA LEU A 16 4.50 5.48 -4.21
C LEU A 16 5.13 5.13 -5.56
N GLU A 17 6.37 4.62 -5.51
CA GLU A 17 7.08 4.14 -6.69
C GLU A 17 7.07 2.61 -6.74
N LYS A 18 6.85 2.06 -7.94
CA LYS A 18 6.91 0.61 -8.14
C LYS A 18 8.36 0.13 -8.05
N VAL A 19 8.61 -0.80 -7.14
CA VAL A 19 9.91 -1.45 -7.01
C VAL A 19 10.01 -2.58 -8.04
N GLN A 20 11.12 -2.62 -8.77
CA GLN A 20 11.35 -3.68 -9.74
C GLN A 20 11.64 -5.01 -9.03
N GLY A 21 10.75 -5.98 -9.18
CA GLY A 21 10.88 -7.28 -8.53
C GLY A 21 9.94 -8.34 -9.13
N PRO A 22 10.04 -9.59 -8.62
CA PRO A 22 9.13 -10.67 -9.00
C PRO A 22 7.73 -10.53 -8.37
N LYS A 23 7.61 -9.73 -7.31
CA LYS A 23 6.35 -9.35 -6.65
C LYS A 23 5.98 -7.92 -7.03
N ASP A 24 4.68 -7.60 -7.00
CA ASP A 24 4.21 -6.21 -7.04
C ASP A 24 4.43 -5.56 -5.67
N ILE A 25 5.41 -4.66 -5.60
CA ILE A 25 5.78 -3.90 -4.42
C ILE A 25 5.79 -2.42 -4.79
N TRP A 26 5.20 -1.59 -3.95
CA TRP A 26 5.15 -0.14 -4.11
C TRP A 26 5.65 0.52 -2.84
N GLU A 27 6.62 1.43 -2.97
CA GLU A 27 7.31 2.05 -1.84
C GLU A 27 7.51 3.54 -2.09
N LYS A 28 7.43 4.33 -1.03
CA LYS A 28 7.93 5.71 -0.99
C LYS A 28 9.02 5.80 0.07
N LYS A 29 9.96 6.70 -0.15
CA LYS A 29 11.10 6.93 0.73
C LYS A 29 11.06 8.38 1.19
N ILE A 30 10.94 8.56 2.49
CA ILE A 30 10.87 9.86 3.14
C ILE A 30 12.16 10.02 3.93
N ASP A 31 13.02 10.93 3.50
CA ASP A 31 14.24 11.26 4.22
C ASP A 31 13.90 12.11 5.44
N LEU A 32 14.40 11.70 6.60
CA LEU A 32 14.17 12.31 7.90
C LEU A 32 15.41 13.13 8.30
N ASP A 33 15.19 14.24 9.01
CA ASP A 33 16.23 15.20 9.38
C ASP A 33 17.35 14.65 10.29
N ASP A 34 17.20 13.44 10.84
CA ASP A 34 18.13 12.82 11.76
C ASP A 34 19.05 11.77 11.10
N GLY A 35 19.14 11.77 9.77
CA GLY A 35 19.96 10.82 9.01
C GLY A 35 19.34 9.44 8.89
N ARG A 36 18.01 9.38 9.02
CA ARG A 36 17.20 8.17 8.83
C ARG A 36 16.27 8.38 7.65
N SER A 37 15.76 7.28 7.10
CA SER A 37 14.76 7.32 6.05
C SER A 37 13.61 6.40 6.45
N LEU A 38 12.39 6.91 6.37
CA LEU A 38 11.17 6.12 6.50
C LEU A 38 10.81 5.57 5.12
N VAL A 39 10.69 4.25 5.03
CA VAL A 39 10.11 3.56 3.88
C VAL A 39 8.69 3.20 4.26
N VAL A 40 7.73 3.60 3.44
CA VAL A 40 6.32 3.17 3.56
C VAL A 40 5.92 2.54 2.25
N GLY A 41 5.32 1.37 2.29
CA GLY A 41 4.94 0.65 1.08
C GLY A 41 3.90 -0.41 1.32
N TYR A 42 3.53 -1.08 0.24
CA TYR A 42 2.73 -2.29 0.30
C TYR A 42 3.27 -3.35 -0.64
N GLU A 43 3.10 -4.61 -0.26
CA GLU A 43 3.48 -5.77 -1.09
C GLU A 43 2.31 -6.70 -1.35
N GLU A 44 2.34 -7.35 -2.52
CA GLU A 44 1.39 -8.42 -2.85
C GLU A 44 1.56 -9.61 -1.88
N GLU A 45 0.47 -9.92 -1.17
CA GLU A 45 0.36 -11.11 -0.32
C GLU A 45 -0.23 -12.28 -1.09
N SER A 46 -1.40 -12.08 -1.69
CA SER A 46 -2.14 -13.17 -2.32
C SER A 46 -3.03 -12.71 -3.46
N LYS A 47 -3.31 -13.63 -4.39
CA LYS A 47 -4.19 -13.41 -5.53
C LYS A 47 -5.26 -14.48 -5.57
N VAL A 48 -6.51 -14.07 -5.49
CA VAL A 48 -7.68 -14.96 -5.57
C VAL A 48 -8.40 -14.71 -6.89
N CYS A 49 -8.41 -15.71 -7.75
CA CYS A 49 -9.16 -15.69 -9.00
C CYS A 49 -10.43 -16.54 -8.84
N GLN A 50 -11.60 -15.94 -9.04
CA GLN A 50 -12.86 -16.67 -9.09
C GLN A 50 -13.40 -16.65 -10.52
N GLY A 51 -13.62 -17.84 -11.08
CA GLY A 51 -14.36 -17.98 -12.33
C GLY A 51 -15.83 -17.67 -12.08
N LEU A 52 -16.32 -16.54 -12.60
CA LEU A 52 -17.75 -16.23 -12.56
C LEU A 52 -18.49 -17.30 -13.37
N THR A 53 -19.28 -18.13 -12.67
CA THR A 53 -20.13 -19.12 -13.33
C THR A 53 -21.21 -18.38 -14.10
N LYS A 54 -21.07 -18.35 -15.42
CA LYS A 54 -22.01 -18.24 -16.57
C LYS A 54 -23.41 -17.62 -16.47
N ASP A 55 -23.98 -17.37 -15.30
CA ASP A 55 -25.36 -16.92 -15.11
C ASP A 55 -25.53 -15.39 -15.11
N LEU A 56 -24.44 -14.60 -15.14
CA LEU A 56 -24.53 -13.13 -15.05
C LEU A 56 -23.87 -12.31 -16.16
N THR A 57 -23.15 -12.91 -17.12
CA THR A 57 -22.60 -12.17 -18.26
C THR A 57 -22.90 -12.86 -19.58
N SER A 58 -23.41 -12.08 -20.51
CA SER A 58 -23.61 -12.51 -21.90
C SER A 58 -22.26 -12.83 -22.55
N GLY A 59 -21.83 -14.08 -22.44
CA GLY A 59 -20.90 -14.69 -23.39
C GLY A 59 -19.41 -14.34 -23.29
N MET A 60 -18.89 -13.91 -22.14
CA MET A 60 -17.44 -13.86 -21.89
C MET A 60 -17.12 -14.51 -20.55
N ASP A 61 -16.35 -15.62 -20.59
CA ASP A 61 -15.70 -16.21 -19.41
C ASP A 61 -14.61 -15.23 -18.95
N GLU A 62 -14.99 -14.25 -18.12
CA GLU A 62 -14.05 -13.30 -17.52
C GLU A 62 -13.70 -13.79 -16.12
N GLU A 63 -12.50 -14.36 -15.96
CA GLU A 63 -11.89 -14.57 -14.65
C GLU A 63 -11.69 -13.19 -14.01
N LYS A 64 -12.38 -12.94 -12.91
CA LYS A 64 -12.09 -11.79 -12.04
C LYS A 64 -11.11 -12.25 -10.98
N CYS A 65 -9.98 -11.57 -10.88
CA CYS A 65 -9.01 -11.80 -9.82
C CYS A 65 -8.97 -10.59 -8.91
N ALA A 66 -8.86 -10.85 -7.61
CA ALA A 66 -8.59 -9.85 -6.59
C ALA A 66 -7.18 -10.11 -6.04
N ILE A 67 -6.43 -9.04 -5.82
CA ILE A 67 -5.10 -9.06 -5.22
C ILE A 67 -5.21 -8.41 -3.84
N THR A 68 -4.70 -9.10 -2.83
CA THR A 68 -4.55 -8.56 -1.49
C THR A 68 -3.14 -8.02 -1.33
N TYR A 69 -3.05 -6.77 -0.91
CA TYR A 69 -1.81 -6.10 -0.56
C TYR A 69 -1.76 -5.87 0.95
N SER A 70 -0.57 -6.00 1.54
CA SER A 70 -0.33 -5.63 2.94
C SER A 70 0.59 -4.43 3.00
N TRP A 71 0.22 -3.47 3.84
CA TRP A 71 1.07 -2.33 4.16
C TRP A 71 2.23 -2.75 5.04
N TYR A 72 3.34 -2.05 4.88
CA TYR A 72 4.48 -2.17 5.75
C TYR A 72 5.23 -0.83 5.80
N TRP A 73 6.00 -0.65 6.87
CA TRP A 73 6.89 0.49 7.00
C TRP A 73 8.16 0.13 7.74
N GLU A 74 9.23 0.83 7.40
CA GLU A 74 10.55 0.58 7.94
C GLU A 74 11.28 1.90 8.17
N VAL A 75 11.95 2.01 9.31
CA VAL A 75 12.91 3.09 9.55
C VAL A 75 14.29 2.53 9.27
N ARG A 76 15.01 3.16 8.34
CA ARG A 76 16.35 2.76 7.93
C ARG A 76 17.35 3.87 8.21
N ASP A 77 18.60 3.49 8.41
CA ASP A 77 19.73 4.42 8.45
C ASP A 77 20.05 4.90 7.03
N SER A 78 20.06 6.21 6.78
CA SER A 78 20.20 6.74 5.41
C SER A 78 21.60 6.51 4.82
N GLU A 79 22.63 6.35 5.66
CA GLU A 79 24.01 6.16 5.20
C GLU A 79 24.33 4.69 4.88
N THR A 80 23.89 3.77 5.73
CA THR A 80 24.19 2.34 5.65
C THR A 80 23.06 1.52 5.03
N TRP A 81 21.85 2.09 4.94
CA TRP A 81 20.60 1.43 4.56
C TRP A 81 20.22 0.25 5.47
N GLY A 82 20.77 0.21 6.69
CA GLY A 82 20.46 -0.79 7.71
C GLY A 82 19.08 -0.54 8.32
N ILE A 83 18.34 -1.61 8.58
CA ILE A 83 17.02 -1.55 9.23
C ILE A 83 17.22 -1.20 10.71
N ILE A 84 16.59 -0.10 11.14
CA ILE A 84 16.53 0.34 12.53
C ILE A 84 15.23 -0.17 13.17
N TYR A 85 14.15 -0.16 12.41
CA TYR A 85 12.83 -0.64 12.78
C TYR A 85 12.10 -1.15 11.53
N GLU A 86 11.30 -2.18 11.68
CA GLU A 86 10.44 -2.73 10.63
C GLU A 86 9.09 -3.12 11.23
N ASN A 87 8.02 -2.82 10.51
CA ASN A 87 6.68 -3.34 10.74
C ASN A 87 6.14 -3.88 9.41
N HIS A 88 5.94 -5.20 9.36
CA HIS A 88 5.36 -5.95 8.24
C HIS A 88 4.07 -6.65 8.68
N ASP A 89 3.36 -6.09 9.66
CA ASP A 89 2.13 -6.67 10.19
C ASP A 89 1.05 -6.70 9.11
N THR A 90 0.45 -7.88 8.91
CA THR A 90 -0.52 -8.13 7.82
C THR A 90 -1.94 -7.73 8.19
N ASP A 91 -2.16 -7.27 9.41
CA ASP A 91 -3.46 -6.77 9.88
C ASP A 91 -3.90 -5.50 9.12
N LEU A 92 -2.97 -4.78 8.48
CA LEU A 92 -3.24 -3.63 7.63
C LEU A 92 -3.13 -4.01 6.15
N SER A 93 -4.23 -4.51 5.60
CA SER A 93 -4.31 -4.95 4.20
C SER A 93 -5.42 -4.24 3.42
N PHE A 94 -5.26 -4.23 2.11
CA PHE A 94 -6.31 -3.78 1.20
C PHE A 94 -6.44 -4.70 -0.01
N CYS A 95 -7.66 -4.79 -0.52
CA CYS A 95 -8.01 -5.56 -1.71
C CYS A 95 -8.11 -4.64 -2.92
N SER A 96 -7.39 -4.96 -3.99
CA SER A 96 -7.52 -4.32 -5.30
C SER A 96 -7.89 -5.34 -6.36
N GLU A 97 -8.61 -4.93 -7.40
CA GLU A 97 -8.79 -5.81 -8.55
C GLU A 97 -7.46 -6.06 -9.25
N ASP A 98 -7.27 -7.27 -9.77
CA ASP A 98 -6.18 -7.56 -10.70
C ASP A 98 -6.44 -6.83 -12.01
N LEU A 99 -6.03 -5.58 -12.03
CA LEU A 99 -6.13 -4.67 -13.16
C LEU A 99 -5.10 -5.03 -14.25
N GLN A 100 -4.63 -6.27 -14.39
CA GLN A 100 -3.83 -6.72 -15.54
C GLN A 100 -4.50 -6.39 -16.90
N ARG A 101 -5.79 -6.02 -16.93
CA ARG A 101 -6.49 -5.50 -18.10
C ARG A 101 -6.70 -3.98 -18.19
N ALA A 102 -6.44 -3.18 -17.16
CA ALA A 102 -6.87 -1.77 -17.10
C ALA A 102 -5.77 -0.71 -17.07
N TRP A 103 -4.49 -1.09 -17.00
CA TRP A 103 -3.39 -0.11 -16.97
C TRP A 103 -3.08 0.36 -18.40
N SER A 104 -3.92 1.22 -18.95
CA SER A 104 -3.47 2.19 -19.95
C SER A 104 -2.78 3.35 -19.23
N ASP A 105 -1.89 4.07 -19.92
CA ASP A 105 -0.97 5.11 -19.41
C ASP A 105 -1.60 6.33 -18.67
N GLU A 106 -2.87 6.24 -18.27
CA GLU A 106 -3.71 7.32 -17.73
C GLU A 106 -4.44 6.93 -16.42
N SER A 107 -3.95 5.94 -15.64
CA SER A 107 -4.58 5.58 -14.35
C SER A 107 -3.90 6.30 -13.18
N THR A 108 -4.67 7.01 -12.37
CA THR A 108 -4.19 7.78 -11.19
C THR A 108 -4.50 7.06 -9.87
N PHE A 109 -3.70 7.35 -8.83
CA PHE A 109 -3.83 6.77 -7.48
C PHE A 109 -5.23 6.94 -6.87
N GLU A 110 -5.96 8.02 -7.19
CA GLU A 110 -7.34 8.26 -6.74
C GLU A 110 -8.36 7.19 -7.22
N ASP A 111 -8.04 6.39 -8.23
CA ASP A 111 -8.91 5.29 -8.68
C ASP A 111 -8.73 4.00 -7.87
N ILE A 112 -7.70 3.92 -7.01
CA ILE A 112 -7.41 2.76 -6.15
C ILE A 112 -8.12 2.98 -4.80
N GLY A 113 -9.43 2.78 -4.80
CA GLY A 113 -10.25 2.89 -3.59
C GLY A 113 -11.75 2.97 -3.87
N ASP A 114 -12.15 3.50 -5.02
CA ASP A 114 -13.57 3.69 -5.38
C ASP A 114 -14.02 2.74 -6.50
N VAL A 115 -13.65 1.46 -6.37
CA VAL A 115 -14.12 0.44 -7.30
C VAL A 115 -15.40 -0.19 -6.74
N PRO A 116 -16.53 -0.13 -7.48
CA PRO A 116 -17.77 -0.75 -7.03
C PRO A 116 -17.51 -2.25 -6.86
N GLY A 117 -17.50 -2.68 -5.59
CA GLY A 117 -17.04 -3.99 -5.15
C GLY A 117 -17.35 -5.08 -6.15
N THR A 118 -16.30 -5.70 -6.68
CA THR A 118 -16.46 -7.10 -7.03
C THR A 118 -16.91 -7.84 -5.79
N GLU A 119 -17.79 -8.83 -5.91
CA GLU A 119 -18.21 -9.68 -4.79
C GLU A 119 -17.04 -10.39 -4.08
N LEU A 120 -15.79 -10.18 -4.53
CA LEU A 120 -14.54 -10.71 -4.01
C LEU A 120 -13.85 -9.80 -2.98
N CYS A 121 -13.92 -8.46 -3.14
CA CYS A 121 -13.40 -7.52 -2.15
C CYS A 121 -14.56 -7.05 -1.28
N THR A 122 -14.70 -7.60 -0.09
CA THR A 122 -15.67 -7.08 0.89
C THR A 122 -15.22 -5.71 1.39
N TRP A 123 -16.16 -4.77 1.50
CA TRP A 123 -15.93 -3.35 1.85
C TRP A 123 -15.21 -3.12 3.20
N SER A 124 -14.94 -4.17 3.97
CA SER A 124 -14.22 -4.13 5.24
C SER A 124 -12.68 -4.24 5.09
N ASP A 125 -12.17 -4.48 3.88
CA ASP A 125 -10.75 -4.79 3.62
C ASP A 125 -10.08 -3.65 2.82
N GLN A 126 -10.21 -2.41 3.28
CA GLN A 126 -9.63 -1.24 2.62
C GLN A 126 -9.04 -0.27 3.63
N ASN A 127 -7.90 -0.62 4.20
CA ASN A 127 -7.10 0.34 4.95
C ASN A 127 -6.33 1.19 3.93
N GLY A 128 -6.82 2.40 3.66
CA GLY A 128 -6.11 3.38 2.85
C GLY A 128 -4.91 3.96 3.60
N ILE A 129 -4.04 4.68 2.89
CA ILE A 129 -2.90 5.35 3.54
C ILE A 129 -3.36 6.37 4.59
N ASP A 130 -4.48 7.05 4.32
CA ASP A 130 -5.12 7.99 5.25
C ASP A 130 -5.64 7.32 6.52
N ASP A 131 -6.02 6.03 6.45
CA ASP A 131 -6.56 5.29 7.59
C ASP A 131 -5.43 4.77 8.50
N ILE A 132 -4.24 4.51 7.94
CA ILE A 132 -3.11 3.90 8.67
C ILE A 132 -2.02 4.89 9.05
N VAL A 133 -2.05 6.12 8.54
CA VAL A 133 -0.97 7.09 8.77
C VAL A 133 -0.78 7.38 10.26
N GLU A 134 -1.86 7.44 11.04
CA GLU A 134 -1.78 7.61 12.50
C GLU A 134 -1.09 6.42 13.17
N ASP A 135 -1.37 5.19 12.73
CA ASP A 135 -0.73 3.97 13.24
C ASP A 135 0.77 3.95 12.89
N ILE A 136 1.13 4.31 11.66
CA ILE A 136 2.53 4.42 11.22
C ILE A 136 3.28 5.42 12.12
N ILE A 137 2.69 6.60 12.35
CA ILE A 137 3.31 7.65 13.16
C ILE A 137 3.48 7.22 14.60
N ASP A 138 2.47 6.61 15.22
CA ASP A 138 2.56 6.17 16.61
C ASP A 138 3.65 5.09 16.79
N ASP A 139 3.73 4.15 15.84
CA ASP A 139 4.74 3.07 15.87
C ASP A 139 6.18 3.59 15.75
N ILE A 140 6.40 4.59 14.89
CA ILE A 140 7.76 5.13 14.68
C ILE A 140 8.08 6.29 15.63
N ARG A 141 7.11 6.87 16.35
CA ARG A 141 7.28 8.06 17.20
C ARG A 141 8.47 7.94 18.16
N ASP A 142 8.59 6.81 18.85
CA ASP A 142 9.68 6.54 19.79
C ASP A 142 11.03 6.31 19.08
N VAL A 143 11.00 5.80 17.85
CA VAL A 143 12.19 5.55 17.04
C VAL A 143 12.75 6.86 16.48
N VAL A 144 11.91 7.70 15.87
CA VAL A 144 12.30 8.94 15.18
C VAL A 144 12.30 10.18 16.07
N LYS A 145 11.83 10.07 17.31
CA LYS A 145 11.66 11.20 18.26
C LYS A 145 10.83 12.33 17.63
N ILE A 146 9.64 11.97 17.17
CA ILE A 146 8.63 12.90 16.67
C ILE A 146 8.18 13.80 17.82
N GLN A 147 7.87 15.07 17.51
CA GLN A 147 7.59 16.12 18.49
C GLN A 147 6.16 16.62 18.41
#